data_AF-A0A349HDX8-F1
#
_entry.id   AF-A0A349HDX8-F1
#
_cell.length_a   1.000
_cell.length_b   1.000
_cell.length_c   1.000
_cell.angle_alpha   90.00
_cell.angle_beta   90.00
_cell.angle_gamma   90.00
#
_symmetry.space_group_name_H-M   'P 1'
#
loop_
_entity.id
_entity.type
_entity.pdbx_description
1 polymer ?
#
loop_
_entity_poly.entity_id
_entity_poly.type
_entity_poly.pdbx_seq_one_letter_code
_entity_poly.pdbx_strand_id
1 'polypeptide(L)'
;MSSKPYIREIPKSSWFFRQPRYMRYMAREVTSFFIGAFTLLLVVGLKRLAQGPDAFQSFLDALRGPLGVLFCLVALVAAIYHSTSWFNVTPQAMPIQRGEEFVPGKLIVGAHYAIWAVVSLIVLIMGI
;
A
#
# COMPACT_ATOMS: atom_id res chain seq x y z
N MET A 1 21.40 -47.75 6.87
CA MET A 1 22.21 -46.51 6.92
C MET A 1 21.31 -45.39 7.43
N SER A 2 21.55 -44.86 8.63
CA SER A 2 20.81 -43.69 9.12
C SER A 2 21.52 -42.44 8.59
N SER A 3 21.04 -41.89 7.49
CA SER A 3 21.54 -40.61 6.99
C SER A 3 21.11 -39.51 7.95
N LYS A 4 22.05 -38.71 8.45
CA LYS A 4 21.77 -37.48 9.20
C LYS A 4 21.68 -36.32 8.20
N PRO A 5 20.48 -35.94 7.72
CA PRO A 5 20.35 -34.86 6.74
C PRO A 5 20.80 -33.54 7.34
N TYR A 6 21.57 -32.78 6.57
CA TYR A 6 22.02 -31.45 6.95
C TYR A 6 20.86 -30.44 6.87
N ILE A 7 20.61 -29.71 7.95
CA ILE A 7 19.63 -28.61 8.00
C ILE A 7 20.39 -27.30 7.85
N ARG A 8 20.10 -26.55 6.79
CA ARG A 8 20.71 -25.23 6.56
C ARG A 8 20.15 -24.21 7.53
N GLU A 9 21.02 -23.50 8.22
CA GLU A 9 20.65 -22.37 9.06
C GLU A 9 20.23 -21.16 8.20
N ILE A 10 19.10 -20.55 8.55
CA ILE A 10 18.58 -19.34 7.92
C ILE A 10 18.51 -18.24 8.99
N PRO A 11 19.18 -17.09 8.79
CA PRO A 11 19.12 -15.98 9.74
C PRO A 11 17.67 -15.50 9.93
N LYS A 12 17.21 -15.39 11.18
CA LYS A 12 15.81 -15.05 11.48
C LYS A 12 15.41 -13.64 11.02
N SER A 13 16.33 -12.67 11.10
CA SER A 13 16.03 -11.25 10.84
C SER A 13 16.61 -10.70 9.53
N SER A 14 17.60 -11.37 8.92
CA SER A 14 18.29 -10.86 7.72
C SER A 14 18.14 -11.74 6.48
N TRP A 15 17.31 -12.80 6.55
CA TRP A 15 17.10 -13.72 5.42
C TRP A 15 16.65 -13.01 4.14
N PHE A 16 15.91 -11.92 4.24
CA PHE A 16 15.35 -11.21 3.09
C PHE A 16 16.37 -10.36 2.34
N PHE A 17 17.52 -10.01 2.93
CA PHE A 17 18.61 -9.31 2.23
C PHE A 17 19.35 -10.21 1.23
N ARG A 18 19.10 -11.52 1.28
CA ARG A 18 19.83 -12.51 0.46
C ARG A 18 19.41 -12.49 -1.01
N GLN A 19 18.21 -12.00 -1.34
CA GLN A 19 17.70 -11.97 -2.71
C GLN A 19 16.83 -10.74 -2.96
N PRO A 20 16.96 -10.07 -4.13
CA PRO A 20 16.13 -8.92 -4.49
C PRO A 20 14.62 -9.21 -4.44
N ARG A 21 14.20 -10.45 -4.71
CA ARG A 21 12.79 -10.85 -4.61
C ARG A 21 12.27 -10.75 -3.18
N TYR A 22 13.06 -11.16 -2.19
CA TYR A 22 12.68 -11.08 -0.78
C TYR A 22 12.70 -9.64 -0.28
N MET A 23 13.64 -8.82 -0.75
CA MET A 23 13.65 -7.39 -0.47
C MET A 23 12.39 -6.69 -0.99
N ARG A 24 11.97 -6.97 -2.23
CA ARG A 24 10.71 -6.44 -2.78
C ARG A 24 9.47 -6.91 -2.02
N TYR A 25 9.46 -8.17 -1.61
CA TYR A 25 8.41 -8.70 -0.72
C TYR A 25 8.36 -7.92 0.60
N MET A 26 9.49 -7.77 1.29
CA MET A 26 9.51 -7.03 2.56
C MET A 26 9.18 -5.55 2.38
N ALA A 27 9.63 -4.91 1.29
CA ALA A 27 9.29 -3.53 0.98
C ALA A 27 7.77 -3.36 0.84
N ARG A 28 7.08 -4.32 0.22
CA ARG A 28 5.62 -4.35 0.14
C ARG A 28 5.00 -4.42 1.52
N GLU A 29 5.44 -5.35 2.37
CA GLU A 29 4.87 -5.48 3.72
C GLU A 29 5.07 -4.20 4.56
N VAL A 30 6.24 -3.54 4.43
CA VAL A 30 6.55 -2.29 5.14
C VAL A 30 5.62 -1.14 4.75
N THR A 31 5.04 -1.13 3.54
CA THR A 31 4.05 -0.09 3.16
C THR A 31 2.84 -0.02 4.10
N SER A 32 2.50 -1.13 4.77
CA SER A 32 1.39 -1.18 5.74
C SER A 32 1.57 -0.22 6.92
N PHE A 33 2.81 0.02 7.36
CA PHE A 33 3.10 1.01 8.42
C PHE A 33 2.71 2.42 8.00
N PHE A 34 3.00 2.81 6.76
CA PHE A 34 2.64 4.13 6.24
C PHE A 34 1.14 4.28 6.04
N ILE A 35 0.47 3.24 5.54
CA ILE A 35 -0.99 3.21 5.40
C ILE A 35 -1.66 3.31 6.78
N GLY A 36 -1.19 2.56 7.77
CA GLY A 36 -1.67 2.63 9.14
C GLY A 36 -1.43 4.00 9.78
N ALA A 37 -0.23 4.57 9.62
CA ALA A 37 0.09 5.90 10.11
C ALA A 37 -0.79 6.99 9.47
N PHE A 38 -1.01 6.93 8.15
CA PHE A 38 -1.90 7.85 7.45
C PHE A 38 -3.36 7.69 7.91
N THR A 39 -3.81 6.47 8.16
CA THR A 39 -5.14 6.20 8.71
C THR A 39 -5.31 6.83 10.11
N LEU A 40 -4.31 6.68 10.99
CA LEU A 40 -4.31 7.35 12.30
C LEU A 40 -4.30 8.87 12.17
N LEU A 41 -3.55 9.42 11.22
CA LEU A 41 -3.56 10.85 10.92
C LEU A 41 -4.98 11.34 10.54
N LEU A 42 -5.71 10.60 9.72
CA LEU A 42 -7.10 10.92 9.38
C LEU A 42 -8.03 10.84 10.61
N VAL A 43 -7.86 9.86 11.48
CA VAL A 43 -8.61 9.76 12.75
C VAL A 43 -8.33 10.95 13.65
N VAL A 44 -7.06 11.40 13.73
CA VAL A 44 -6.69 12.63 14.44
C VAL A 44 -7.35 13.83 13.78
N GLY A 45 -7.35 13.92 12.45
CA GLY A 45 -8.04 14.98 11.70
C GLY A 45 -9.54 15.05 12.03
N LEU A 46 -10.22 13.90 12.07
CA LEU A 46 -11.64 13.81 12.46
C LEU A 46 -11.86 14.28 13.90
N LYS A 47 -10.98 13.88 14.83
CA LYS A 47 -11.03 14.36 16.22
C LYS A 47 -10.85 15.87 16.30
N ARG A 48 -9.90 16.44 15.56
CA ARG A 48 -9.62 17.89 15.53
C ARG A 48 -10.78 18.67 14.93
N LEU A 49 -11.41 18.13 13.89
CA LEU A 49 -12.63 18.68 13.30
C LEU A 49 -13.77 18.76 14.34
N ALA A 50 -13.97 17.69 15.13
CA ALA A 50 -14.99 17.66 16.18
C ALA A 50 -14.70 18.63 17.35
N GLN A 51 -13.46 19.06 17.55
CA GLN A 51 -13.06 20.02 18.59
C GLN A 51 -13.32 21.49 18.21
N GLY A 52 -13.73 21.75 16.97
CA GLY A 52 -14.08 23.08 16.49
C GLY A 52 -13.02 23.69 15.55
N PRO A 53 -13.32 24.89 15.00
CA PRO A 53 -12.56 25.49 13.90
C PRO A 53 -11.09 25.72 14.22
N ASP A 54 -10.76 26.23 15.41
CA ASP A 54 -9.38 26.57 15.78
C ASP A 54 -8.48 25.33 15.88
N ALA A 55 -9.02 24.24 16.43
CA ALA A 55 -8.31 22.97 16.55
C ALA A 55 -8.09 22.32 15.18
N PHE A 56 -9.07 22.43 14.28
CA PHE A 56 -8.94 21.94 12.92
C PHE A 56 -7.97 22.78 12.10
N GLN A 57 -8.00 24.10 12.24
CA GLN A 57 -7.05 24.99 11.55
C GLN A 57 -5.61 24.71 11.98
N SER A 58 -5.37 24.52 13.29
CA SER A 58 -4.07 24.13 13.81
C SER A 58 -3.57 22.79 13.23
N PHE A 59 -4.47 21.83 13.01
CA PHE A 59 -4.14 20.57 12.35
C PHE A 59 -3.76 20.76 10.87
N LEU A 60 -4.51 21.59 10.14
CA LEU A 60 -4.19 21.91 8.75
C LEU A 60 -2.85 22.63 8.62
N ASP A 61 -2.52 23.54 9.53
CA ASP A 61 -1.25 24.26 9.52
C ASP A 61 -0.07 23.32 9.80
N ALA A 62 -0.25 22.31 10.67
CA ALA A 62 0.74 21.25 10.86
C ALA A 62 0.94 20.40 9.60
N LEU A 63 -0.12 20.10 8.85
CA LEU A 63 -0.04 19.36 7.58
C LEU A 63 0.65 20.17 6.47
N ARG A 64 0.41 21.49 6.44
CA ARG A 64 1.06 22.41 5.50
C ARG A 64 2.53 22.65 5.81
N GLY A 65 2.95 22.39 7.05
CA GLY A 65 4.35 22.47 7.45
C GLY A 65 5.24 21.46 6.72
N PRO A 66 6.57 21.67 6.70
CA PRO A 66 7.51 20.83 5.94
C PRO A 66 7.44 19.34 6.30
N LEU A 67 7.29 19.02 7.59
CA LEU A 67 7.17 17.64 8.06
C LEU A 67 5.86 16.98 7.66
N GLY A 68 4.76 17.74 7.67
CA GLY A 68 3.44 17.25 7.23
C GLY A 68 3.46 16.90 5.75
N VAL A 69 3.95 17.82 4.91
CA VAL A 69 4.10 17.59 3.47
C VAL A 69 5.02 16.41 3.19
N LEU A 70 6.18 16.33 3.85
CA LEU A 70 7.11 15.21 3.70
C LEU A 70 6.44 13.87 4.05
N PHE A 71 5.73 13.81 5.17
CA PHE A 71 5.00 12.61 5.58
C PHE A 71 3.94 12.21 4.53
N CYS A 72 3.13 13.17 4.05
CA CYS A 72 2.11 12.91 3.03
C CYS A 72 2.73 12.39 1.72
N LEU A 73 3.86 12.95 1.29
CA LEU A 73 4.56 12.47 0.08
C LEU A 73 5.09 11.05 0.25
N VAL A 74 5.71 10.73 1.39
CA VAL A 74 6.20 9.38 1.68
C VAL A 74 5.03 8.39 1.77
N ALA A 75 3.95 8.77 2.45
CA ALA A 75 2.73 7.96 2.52
C ALA A 75 2.12 7.72 1.14
N LEU A 76 2.10 8.73 0.26
CA LEU A 76 1.62 8.61 -1.11
C LEU A 76 2.48 7.64 -1.93
N VAL A 77 3.81 7.75 -1.86
CA VAL A 77 4.72 6.81 -2.55
C VAL A 77 4.51 5.38 -2.04
N ALA A 78 4.38 5.20 -0.72
CA ALA A 78 4.09 3.90 -0.12
C ALA A 78 2.73 3.35 -0.57
N ALA A 79 1.68 4.18 -0.65
CA ALA A 79 0.36 3.79 -1.12
C ALA A 79 0.38 3.37 -2.59
N ILE A 80 1.06 4.12 -3.46
CA ILE A 80 1.24 3.76 -4.88
C ILE A 80 1.95 2.41 -5.00
N TYR A 81 3.07 2.22 -4.29
CA TYR A 81 3.79 0.95 -4.30
C TYR A 81 2.92 -0.21 -3.79
N HIS A 82 2.16 0.02 -2.72
CA HIS A 82 1.21 -0.94 -2.16
C HIS A 82 0.16 -1.34 -3.19
N SER A 83 -0.57 -0.37 -3.76
CA SER A 83 -1.63 -0.61 -4.75
C SER A 83 -1.11 -1.33 -5.99
N THR A 84 0.03 -0.91 -6.55
CA THR A 84 0.61 -1.56 -7.73
C THR A 84 0.98 -3.02 -7.45
N SER A 85 1.54 -3.32 -6.28
CA SER A 85 1.87 -4.68 -5.87
C SER A 85 0.62 -5.54 -5.64
N TRP A 86 -0.45 -4.95 -5.11
CA TRP A 86 -1.75 -5.60 -4.90
C TRP A 86 -2.40 -5.98 -6.23
N PHE A 87 -2.47 -5.04 -7.18
CA PHE A 87 -3.04 -5.30 -8.51
C PHE A 87 -2.32 -6.44 -9.23
N ASN A 88 -1.00 -6.51 -9.12
CA ASN A 88 -0.19 -7.56 -9.76
C ASN A 88 -0.37 -8.96 -9.15
N VAL A 89 -0.82 -9.06 -7.89
CA VAL A 89 -1.08 -10.33 -7.18
C VAL A 89 -2.57 -10.74 -7.27
N THR A 90 -3.44 -9.79 -7.64
CA THR A 90 -4.88 -10.01 -7.74
C THR A 90 -5.28 -11.17 -8.66
N PRO A 91 -4.75 -11.31 -9.91
CA PRO A 91 -5.19 -12.39 -10.80
C PRO A 91 -4.80 -13.80 -10.30
N GLN A 92 -3.79 -13.91 -9.44
CA GLN A 92 -3.38 -15.19 -8.83
C GLN A 92 -4.28 -15.56 -7.65
N ALA A 93 -4.80 -14.58 -6.92
CA ALA A 93 -5.71 -14.81 -5.79
C ALA A 93 -7.18 -14.98 -6.24
N MET A 94 -7.57 -14.32 -7.33
CA MET A 94 -8.93 -14.33 -7.87
C MET A 94 -8.93 -14.62 -9.38
N PRO A 95 -8.64 -15.87 -9.78
CA PRO A 95 -8.73 -16.26 -11.18
C PRO A 95 -10.19 -16.25 -11.64
N ILE A 96 -10.48 -15.53 -12.73
CA ILE A 96 -11.84 -15.43 -13.29
C ILE A 96 -11.96 -16.42 -14.44
N GLN A 97 -12.79 -17.44 -14.27
CA GLN A 97 -13.11 -18.40 -15.33
C GLN A 97 -14.23 -17.85 -16.23
N ARG A 98 -14.04 -17.95 -17.55
CA ARG A 98 -15.02 -17.59 -18.58
C ARG A 98 -15.17 -18.75 -19.56
N GLY A 99 -16.17 -19.59 -19.33
CA GLY A 99 -16.33 -20.84 -20.08
C GLY A 99 -15.22 -21.83 -19.74
N GLU A 100 -14.51 -22.30 -20.76
CA GLU A 100 -13.40 -23.24 -20.62
C GLU A 100 -12.04 -22.55 -20.37
N GLU A 101 -11.98 -21.22 -20.50
CA GLU A 101 -10.75 -20.44 -20.38
C GLU A 101 -10.75 -19.54 -19.13
N PHE A 102 -9.56 -19.13 -18.69
CA PHE A 102 -9.39 -18.09 -17.68
C PHE A 102 -9.14 -16.73 -18.34
N VAL A 103 -9.73 -15.68 -17.76
CA VAL A 103 -9.45 -14.31 -18.19
C VAL A 103 -7.95 -14.02 -18.01
N PRO A 104 -7.25 -13.53 -19.06
CA PRO A 104 -5.84 -13.19 -18.95
C PRO A 104 -5.58 -12.21 -17.81
N GLY A 105 -4.65 -12.55 -16.92
CA GLY A 105 -4.34 -11.71 -15.74
C GLY A 105 -3.96 -10.26 -16.09
N LYS A 106 -3.36 -10.03 -17.27
CA LYS A 106 -3.08 -8.67 -17.77
C LYS A 106 -4.33 -7.81 -17.94
N LEU A 107 -5.46 -8.40 -18.34
CA LEU A 107 -6.74 -7.69 -18.45
C LEU A 107 -7.27 -7.32 -17.06
N ILE A 108 -7.16 -8.24 -16.09
CA ILE A 108 -7.55 -7.99 -14.69
C ILE A 108 -6.71 -6.84 -14.12
N VAL A 109 -5.38 -6.89 -14.26
CA VAL A 109 -4.49 -5.82 -13.80
C VAL A 109 -4.79 -4.49 -14.50
N GLY A 110 -4.97 -4.51 -15.82
CA GLY A 110 -5.33 -3.32 -16.60
C GLY A 110 -6.63 -2.67 -16.15
N ALA A 111 -7.66 -3.48 -15.84
CA ALA A 111 -8.92 -3.00 -15.31
C ALA A 111 -8.75 -2.32 -13.94
N HIS A 112 -7.90 -2.86 -13.05
CA HIS A 112 -7.62 -2.22 -11.76
C HIS A 112 -6.98 -0.84 -11.92
N TYR A 113 -5.98 -0.71 -12.81
CA TYR A 113 -5.38 0.59 -13.10
C TYR A 113 -6.38 1.57 -13.72
N ALA A 114 -7.22 1.10 -14.65
CA ALA A 114 -8.25 1.95 -15.27
C ALA A 114 -9.26 2.46 -14.23
N ILE A 115 -9.78 1.58 -13.38
CA ILE A 115 -10.70 1.94 -12.29
C ILE A 115 -10.02 2.91 -11.32
N TRP A 116 -8.78 2.62 -10.92
CA TRP A 116 -8.02 3.48 -10.01
C TRP A 116 -7.83 4.89 -10.58
N ALA A 117 -7.50 5.01 -11.88
CA ALA A 117 -7.37 6.31 -12.55
C ALA A 117 -8.70 7.07 -12.62
N VAL A 118 -9.79 6.38 -12.97
CA VAL A 118 -11.14 6.98 -13.04
C VAL A 118 -11.60 7.47 -11.67
N VAL A 119 -11.48 6.64 -10.63
CA VAL A 119 -11.85 7.03 -9.26
C VAL A 119 -11.00 8.21 -8.78
N SER A 120 -9.68 8.19 -9.04
CA SER A 120 -8.80 9.30 -8.67
C SER A 120 -9.19 10.61 -9.37
N LEU A 121 -9.56 10.54 -10.66
CA LEU A 121 -10.04 11.71 -11.41
C LEU A 121 -11.36 12.25 -10.85
N ILE A 122 -12.30 11.36 -10.51
CA ILE A 122 -13.58 11.77 -9.90
C ILE A 122 -13.33 12.49 -8.56
N VAL A 123 -12.49 11.93 -7.69
CA VAL A 123 -12.13 12.56 -6.40
C VAL A 123 -11.48 13.92 -6.63
N LEU A 124 -10.53 14.01 -7.57
CA LEU A 124 -9.84 15.26 -7.90
C LEU A 124 -10.81 16.35 -8.40
N ILE A 125 -11.78 16.00 -9.26
CA ILE A 125 -12.77 16.95 -9.80
C ILE A 125 -13.75 17.38 -8.71
N MET A 126 -14.17 16.47 -7.82
CA MET A 126 -15.09 16.79 -6.73
C MET A 126 -14.50 17.75 -5.70
N GLY A 127 -13.16 17.84 -5.60
CA GLY A 127 -12.49 18.74 -4.65
C GLY A 127 -12.76 18.39 -3.19
N ILE A 128 -13.09 17.13 -2.90
CA ILE A 128 -13.03 16.54 -1.56
C ILE A 128 -11.58 16.15 -1.26
#